data_AF-X1EM05-F1
#
_entry.id   AF-X1EM05-F1
#
_cell.length_a   1.000
_cell.length_b   1.000
_cell.length_c   1.000
_cell.angle_alpha   90.00
_cell.angle_beta   90.00
_cell.angle_gamma   90.00
#
_symmetry.space_group_name_H-M   'P 1'
#
loop_
_entity.id
_entity.type
_entity.pdbx_description
1 polymer ?
#
loop_
_entity_poly.entity_id
_entity_poly.type
_entity_poly.pdbx_seq_one_letter_code
_entity_poly.pdbx_strand_id
1 'polypeptide(L)'
;IDSDYGSVTGEGPYPQGSTVSFSLSPTTTLGSSGVRQVFISWDSNSPGGYTGSENPAEAVIYNDIVEVALWKTQYYLTVIGDIGGSVTSSGWFDAGSDVTISATPNSGFTFSSWVSSDLGAYSGVNSIYTVTLNGPITERPVFLDVADPI
;
A
#
# COMPACT_ATOMS: atom_id res chain seq x y z
N ILE A 1 12.47 -6.83 20.97
CA ILE A 1 12.15 -6.63 19.54
C ILE A 1 11.07 -5.58 19.52
N ASP A 2 11.21 -4.53 18.74
CA ASP A 2 10.24 -3.44 18.69
C ASP A 2 9.46 -3.43 17.38
N SER A 3 8.16 -3.15 17.47
CA SER A 3 7.30 -3.01 16.30
C SER A 3 6.04 -2.21 16.62
N ASP A 4 5.74 -1.22 15.79
CA ASP A 4 4.51 -0.44 15.87
C ASP A 4 3.26 -1.24 15.46
N TYR A 5 3.42 -2.30 14.66
CA TYR A 5 2.33 -3.12 14.14
C TYR A 5 2.64 -4.61 14.22
N GLY A 6 1.58 -5.44 14.26
CA GLY A 6 1.73 -6.89 14.38
C GLY A 6 2.25 -7.32 15.75
N SER A 7 2.33 -8.63 15.95
CA SER A 7 2.88 -9.25 17.16
C SER A 7 4.23 -9.86 16.84
N VAL A 8 5.20 -9.69 17.74
CA VAL A 8 6.56 -10.22 17.61
C VAL A 8 6.76 -11.51 18.41
N THR A 9 7.71 -12.33 17.97
CA THR A 9 8.19 -13.53 18.67
C THR A 9 9.72 -13.56 18.69
N GLY A 10 10.32 -14.32 19.61
CA GLY A 10 11.79 -14.44 19.70
C GLY A 10 12.43 -13.46 20.70
N GLU A 11 11.62 -12.88 21.58
CA GLU A 11 12.10 -12.06 22.68
C GLU A 11 12.49 -12.91 23.89
N GLY A 12 13.53 -12.49 24.60
CA GLY A 12 13.91 -13.07 25.88
C GLY A 12 15.41 -13.05 26.12
N PRO A 13 15.84 -13.49 27.32
CA PRO A 13 17.25 -13.74 27.60
C PRO A 13 17.68 -15.04 26.92
N TYR A 14 18.84 -15.00 26.25
CA TYR A 14 19.44 -16.16 25.60
C TYR A 14 20.89 -16.33 26.02
N PRO A 15 21.41 -17.56 26.13
CA PRO A 15 22.84 -17.78 26.33
C PRO A 15 23.68 -17.17 25.21
N GLN A 16 24.86 -16.68 25.55
CA GLN A 16 25.80 -16.14 24.57
C GLN A 16 26.16 -17.20 23.50
N GLY A 17 26.16 -16.81 22.23
CA GLY A 17 26.39 -17.66 21.06
C GLY A 17 25.14 -18.39 20.54
N SER A 18 23.97 -18.22 21.17
CA SER A 18 22.73 -18.85 20.69
C SER A 18 22.28 -18.24 19.37
N THR A 19 21.87 -19.09 18.42
CA THR A 19 21.07 -18.66 17.26
C THR A 19 19.61 -18.61 17.67
N VAL A 20 18.98 -17.45 17.54
CA VAL A 20 17.58 -17.23 17.90
C VAL A 20 16.80 -16.84 16.65
N SER A 21 15.70 -17.54 16.42
CA SER A 21 14.72 -17.14 15.41
C SER A 21 13.71 -16.17 16.00
N PHE A 22 13.45 -15.10 15.27
CA PHE A 22 12.44 -14.11 15.60
C PHE A 22 11.55 -13.83 14.40
N SER A 23 10.32 -13.40 14.67
CA SER A 23 9.32 -13.20 13.62
C SER A 23 8.29 -12.17 14.00
N LEU A 24 7.55 -11.72 12.99
CA LEU A 24 6.43 -10.81 13.11
C LEU A 24 5.23 -11.33 12.34
N SER A 25 4.05 -11.26 12.96
CA SER A 25 2.79 -11.62 12.31
C SER A 25 1.61 -10.78 12.80
N PRO A 26 0.71 -10.31 11.92
CA PRO A 26 0.80 -10.40 10.45
C PRO A 26 1.80 -9.38 9.88
N THR A 27 2.35 -9.63 8.69
CA THR A 27 3.21 -8.66 7.96
C THR A 27 2.43 -7.58 7.23
N THR A 28 1.11 -7.60 7.32
CA THR A 28 0.22 -6.58 6.81
C THR A 28 -0.92 -6.36 7.79
N THR A 29 -1.14 -5.11 8.19
CA THR A 29 -2.23 -4.73 9.10
C THR A 29 -3.14 -3.71 8.43
N LEU A 30 -4.45 -3.88 8.60
CA LEU A 30 -5.43 -2.90 8.13
C LEU A 30 -5.54 -1.77 9.16
N GLY A 31 -5.49 -0.53 8.68
CA GLY A 31 -5.73 0.66 9.48
C GLY A 31 -7.15 1.19 9.28
N SER A 32 -7.27 2.50 9.07
CA SER A 32 -8.52 3.12 8.61
C SER A 32 -8.93 2.61 7.22
N SER A 33 -10.17 2.87 6.80
CA SER A 33 -10.65 2.47 5.47
C SER A 33 -9.69 2.94 4.37
N GLY A 34 -9.26 2.00 3.51
CA GLY A 34 -8.32 2.27 2.43
C GLY A 34 -6.87 2.54 2.87
N VAL A 35 -6.50 2.28 4.13
CA VAL A 35 -5.14 2.42 4.66
C VAL A 35 -4.65 1.06 5.18
N ARG A 36 -3.42 0.67 4.82
CA ARG A 36 -2.75 -0.50 5.41
C ARG A 36 -1.29 -0.21 5.69
N GLN A 37 -0.71 -0.96 6.63
CA GLN A 37 0.72 -0.96 6.91
C GLN A 37 1.31 -2.29 6.44
N VAL A 38 2.48 -2.23 5.81
CA VAL A 38 3.18 -3.39 5.28
C VAL A 38 4.59 -3.43 5.85
N PHE A 39 4.96 -4.56 6.45
CA PHE A 39 6.31 -4.80 6.94
C PHE A 39 7.30 -4.73 5.77
N ILE A 40 8.40 -4.01 5.96
CA ILE A 40 9.46 -3.85 4.96
C ILE A 40 10.63 -4.75 5.32
N SER A 41 11.18 -4.55 6.51
CA SER A 41 12.42 -5.16 6.95
C SER A 41 12.60 -4.98 8.45
N TRP A 42 13.47 -5.79 9.03
CA TRP A 42 14.08 -5.53 10.31
C TRP A 42 15.26 -4.58 10.13
N ASP A 43 15.48 -3.74 11.13
CA ASP A 43 16.68 -2.92 11.25
C ASP A 43 17.23 -3.03 12.68
N SER A 44 18.54 -3.19 12.80
CA SER A 44 19.23 -3.21 14.07
C SER A 44 20.43 -2.27 14.08
N ASN A 45 20.49 -1.44 15.12
CA ASN A 45 21.67 -0.64 15.44
C ASN A 45 22.60 -1.33 16.45
N SER A 46 22.31 -2.58 16.82
CA SER A 46 23.11 -3.34 17.79
C SER A 46 24.21 -4.12 17.06
N PRO A 47 25.46 -4.13 17.55
CA PRO A 47 26.50 -4.98 16.97
C PRO A 47 26.10 -6.46 17.00
N GLY A 48 25.98 -7.08 15.82
CA GLY A 48 25.55 -8.47 15.66
C GLY A 48 24.03 -8.67 15.55
N GLY A 49 23.25 -7.59 15.54
CA GLY A 49 21.84 -7.63 15.14
C GLY A 49 21.67 -7.81 13.63
N TYR A 50 20.43 -8.04 13.23
CA TYR A 50 20.03 -8.34 11.85
C TYR A 50 19.40 -7.12 11.17
N THR A 51 19.79 -6.85 9.93
CA THR A 51 19.11 -5.87 9.07
C THR A 51 18.80 -6.55 7.75
N GLY A 52 17.51 -6.65 7.41
CA GLY A 52 17.07 -7.38 6.23
C GLY A 52 15.57 -7.64 6.20
N SER A 53 15.07 -8.14 5.07
CA SER A 53 13.63 -8.32 4.84
C SER A 53 13.10 -9.71 5.18
N GLU A 54 13.93 -10.63 5.69
CA GLU A 54 13.47 -11.98 6.01
C GLU A 54 12.54 -11.94 7.23
N ASN A 55 11.48 -12.73 7.17
CA ASN A 55 10.55 -12.91 8.27
C ASN A 55 9.89 -14.30 8.15
N PRO A 56 10.19 -15.26 9.04
CA PRO A 56 11.10 -15.14 10.19
C PRO A 56 12.56 -14.87 9.79
N ALA A 57 13.31 -14.26 10.70
CA ALA A 57 14.75 -14.02 10.58
C ALA A 57 15.50 -14.66 11.77
N GLU A 58 16.83 -14.70 11.69
CA GLU A 58 17.70 -15.27 12.73
C GLU A 58 18.84 -14.31 13.09
N ALA A 59 19.21 -14.29 14.36
CA ALA A 59 20.39 -13.58 14.85
C ALA A 59 21.19 -14.44 15.85
N VAL A 60 22.50 -14.21 15.92
CA VAL A 60 23.38 -14.88 16.88
C VAL A 60 23.67 -13.95 18.06
N ILE A 61 23.23 -14.35 19.25
CA ILE A 61 23.24 -13.48 20.44
C ILE A 61 24.61 -13.51 21.10
N TYR A 62 25.47 -12.53 20.81
CA TYR A 62 26.73 -12.33 21.55
C TYR A 62 26.64 -11.30 22.67
N ASN A 63 25.74 -10.33 22.51
CA ASN A 63 25.40 -9.28 23.46
C ASN A 63 23.90 -8.99 23.33
N ASP A 64 23.37 -8.11 24.17
CA ASP A 64 22.01 -7.60 24.00
C ASP A 64 21.88 -6.95 22.61
N ILE A 65 20.84 -7.35 21.88
CA ILE A 65 20.48 -6.77 20.58
C ILE A 65 19.04 -6.27 20.61
N VAL A 66 18.79 -5.22 19.85
CA VAL A 66 17.46 -4.69 19.58
C VAL A 66 17.20 -4.77 18.08
N GLU A 67 16.17 -5.52 17.72
CA GLU A 67 15.60 -5.57 16.38
C GLU A 67 14.38 -4.68 16.32
N VAL A 68 14.28 -3.83 15.28
CA VAL A 68 13.16 -2.92 15.07
C VAL A 68 12.50 -3.26 13.73
N ALA A 69 11.20 -3.48 13.73
CA ALA A 69 10.44 -3.68 12.50
C ALA A 69 10.17 -2.35 11.80
N LEU A 70 10.59 -2.23 10.54
CA LEU A 70 10.28 -1.10 9.67
C LEU A 70 9.02 -1.38 8.85
N TRP A 71 8.16 -0.37 8.75
CA TRP A 71 6.87 -0.45 8.10
C TRP A 71 6.70 0.67 7.09
N LYS A 72 5.92 0.40 6.03
CA LYS A 72 5.43 1.44 5.11
C LYS A 72 3.91 1.49 5.10
N THR A 73 3.40 2.69 4.88
CA THR A 73 1.99 2.93 4.63
C THR A 73 1.66 2.72 3.16
N GLN A 74 0.53 2.08 2.90
CA GLN A 74 -0.08 1.97 1.58
C GLN A 74 -1.51 2.48 1.62
N TYR A 75 -1.92 3.11 0.52
CA TYR A 75 -3.29 3.58 0.30
C TYR A 75 -3.97 2.79 -0.80
N TYR A 76 -5.29 2.62 -0.67
CA TYR A 76 -6.10 1.96 -1.67
C TYR A 76 -6.65 2.99 -2.67
N LEU A 77 -6.35 2.77 -3.95
CA LEU A 77 -7.02 3.42 -5.07
C LEU A 77 -8.23 2.58 -5.45
N THR A 78 -9.42 3.17 -5.37
CA THR A 78 -10.66 2.59 -5.88
C THR A 78 -10.98 3.24 -7.22
N VAL A 79 -11.09 2.45 -8.29
CA VAL A 79 -11.58 2.96 -9.58
C VAL A 79 -12.90 2.26 -9.89
N ILE A 80 -13.98 3.04 -9.90
CA ILE A 80 -15.33 2.54 -10.11
C ILE A 80 -15.59 2.55 -11.62
N GLY A 81 -15.68 1.36 -12.23
CA GLY A 81 -16.08 1.25 -13.63
C GLY A 81 -17.53 1.71 -13.86
N ASP A 82 -17.83 2.10 -15.10
CA ASP A 82 -19.15 2.53 -15.54
C ASP A 82 -19.48 1.81 -16.87
N ILE A 83 -20.76 1.59 -17.17
CA ILE A 83 -21.24 0.73 -18.28
C ILE A 83 -20.75 1.21 -19.65
N GLY A 84 -20.48 2.51 -19.79
CA GLY A 84 -20.03 3.12 -21.03
C GLY A 84 -18.54 2.94 -21.35
N GLY A 85 -17.76 2.22 -20.52
CA GLY A 85 -16.35 2.00 -20.80
C GLY A 85 -15.65 1.04 -19.87
N SER A 86 -14.33 1.04 -19.94
CA SER A 86 -13.43 0.30 -19.07
C SER A 86 -12.46 1.26 -18.37
N VAL A 87 -11.98 0.86 -17.20
CA VAL A 87 -11.07 1.66 -16.38
C VAL A 87 -9.86 0.87 -15.92
N THR A 88 -8.82 1.57 -15.47
CA THR A 88 -7.71 0.94 -14.71
C THR A 88 -8.23 0.21 -13.48
N SER A 89 -7.58 -0.89 -13.09
CA SER A 89 -7.94 -1.66 -11.90
C SER A 89 -7.64 -0.91 -10.60
N SER A 90 -8.52 -1.04 -9.62
CA SER A 90 -8.27 -0.68 -8.21
C SER A 90 -7.07 -1.44 -7.63
N GLY A 91 -6.40 -0.88 -6.61
CA GLY A 91 -5.23 -1.52 -6.01
C GLY A 91 -4.65 -0.80 -4.80
N TRP A 92 -3.74 -1.49 -4.10
CA TRP A 92 -2.94 -0.90 -3.02
C TRP A 92 -1.62 -0.38 -3.56
N PHE A 93 -1.28 0.84 -3.20
CA PHE A 93 -0.08 1.53 -3.65
C PHE A 93 0.67 2.18 -2.49
N ASP A 94 1.98 2.33 -2.61
CA ASP A 94 2.79 2.98 -1.58
C ASP A 94 2.39 4.45 -1.39
N ALA A 95 2.41 4.92 -0.15
CA ALA A 95 2.14 6.32 0.14
C ALA A 95 3.10 7.23 -0.66
N GLY A 96 2.54 8.25 -1.31
CA GLY A 96 3.27 9.17 -2.18
C GLY A 96 3.56 8.64 -3.59
N SER A 97 3.11 7.42 -3.95
CA SER A 97 3.30 6.90 -5.30
C SER A 97 2.40 7.60 -6.32
N ASP A 98 2.92 7.79 -7.53
CA ASP A 98 2.15 8.25 -8.68
C ASP A 98 1.54 7.05 -9.42
N VAL A 99 0.21 7.06 -9.57
CA VAL A 99 -0.56 6.01 -10.24
C VAL A 99 -1.30 6.61 -11.42
N THR A 100 -1.13 6.02 -12.60
CA THR A 100 -1.85 6.45 -13.80
C THR A 100 -3.21 5.76 -13.86
N ILE A 101 -4.27 6.56 -13.87
CA ILE A 101 -5.64 6.12 -14.14
C ILE A 101 -5.97 6.36 -15.60
N SER A 102 -6.77 5.46 -16.18
CA SER A 102 -7.26 5.53 -17.55
C SER A 102 -8.71 5.10 -17.64
N ALA A 103 -9.45 5.76 -18.53
CA ALA A 103 -10.82 5.45 -18.90
C ALA A 103 -10.90 5.30 -20.43
N THR A 104 -11.33 4.14 -20.90
CA THR A 104 -11.48 3.85 -22.32
C THR A 104 -12.96 3.64 -22.64
N PRO A 105 -13.60 4.53 -23.41
CA PRO A 105 -14.99 4.37 -23.81
C PRO A 105 -15.20 3.11 -24.64
N ASN A 106 -16.34 2.46 -24.43
CA ASN A 106 -16.82 1.41 -25.31
C ASN A 106 -17.39 2.02 -26.60
N SER A 107 -17.58 1.19 -27.64
CA SER A 107 -18.26 1.63 -28.86
C SER A 107 -19.64 2.18 -28.54
N GLY A 108 -19.98 3.34 -29.12
CA GLY A 108 -21.24 4.05 -28.84
C GLY A 108 -21.18 5.00 -27.64
N PHE A 109 -20.05 5.09 -26.93
CA PHE A 109 -19.88 6.02 -25.82
C PHE A 109 -18.72 6.99 -26.05
N THR A 110 -18.77 8.14 -25.38
CA THR A 110 -17.65 9.06 -25.22
C THR A 110 -17.31 9.22 -23.74
N PHE A 111 -16.02 9.38 -23.44
CA PHE A 111 -15.60 9.82 -22.11
C PHE A 111 -15.94 11.30 -21.95
N SER A 112 -16.54 11.67 -20.82
CA SER A 112 -16.87 13.04 -20.48
C SER A 112 -15.88 13.60 -19.44
N SER A 113 -15.81 12.97 -18.27
CA SER A 113 -14.95 13.44 -17.18
C SER A 113 -14.73 12.38 -16.11
N TRP A 114 -13.68 12.53 -15.31
CA TRP A 114 -13.58 11.93 -13.99
C TRP A 114 -14.32 12.80 -12.97
N VAL A 115 -15.03 12.15 -12.05
CA VAL A 115 -15.74 12.80 -10.95
C VAL A 115 -15.39 12.13 -9.62
N SER A 116 -14.82 12.92 -8.70
CA SER A 116 -14.51 12.48 -7.35
C SER A 116 -14.75 13.60 -6.33
N SER A 117 -15.00 13.20 -5.09
CA SER A 117 -15.08 14.09 -3.92
C SER A 117 -13.88 13.93 -2.98
N ASP A 118 -12.99 12.98 -3.27
CA ASP A 118 -11.89 12.64 -2.38
C ASP A 118 -10.75 13.65 -2.54
N LEU A 119 -10.11 14.01 -1.43
CA LEU A 119 -8.99 14.93 -1.45
C LEU A 119 -7.79 14.28 -2.16
N GLY A 120 -7.28 14.95 -3.20
CA GLY A 120 -6.16 14.44 -4.00
C GLY A 120 -6.58 13.57 -5.19
N ALA A 121 -7.87 13.26 -5.32
CA ALA A 121 -8.43 12.66 -6.52
C ALA A 121 -8.41 13.64 -7.71
N TYR A 122 -8.51 13.09 -8.91
CA TYR A 122 -8.66 13.84 -10.15
C TYR A 122 -10.13 14.13 -10.44
N SER A 123 -10.40 15.33 -10.92
CA SER A 123 -11.70 15.71 -11.48
C SER A 123 -11.44 16.58 -12.69
N GLY A 124 -11.75 16.05 -13.87
CA GLY A 124 -11.38 16.69 -15.12
C GLY A 124 -11.64 15.83 -16.35
N VAL A 125 -11.32 16.40 -17.52
CA VAL A 125 -11.71 15.88 -18.83
C VAL A 125 -10.62 15.05 -19.52
N ASN A 126 -9.48 14.83 -18.87
CA ASN A 126 -8.45 13.95 -19.42
C ASN A 126 -8.79 12.50 -19.08
N SER A 127 -9.01 11.67 -20.09
CA SER A 127 -9.30 10.25 -19.91
C SER A 127 -8.13 9.46 -19.33
N ILE A 128 -6.91 10.01 -19.41
CA ILE A 128 -5.70 9.48 -18.78
C ILE A 128 -5.11 10.58 -17.89
N TYR A 129 -4.83 10.25 -16.63
CA TYR A 129 -4.26 11.18 -15.67
C TYR A 129 -3.41 10.44 -14.63
N THR A 130 -2.43 11.12 -14.03
CA THR A 130 -1.58 10.58 -12.98
C THR A 130 -1.95 11.22 -11.65
N VAL A 131 -2.43 10.41 -10.70
CA VAL A 131 -2.76 10.82 -9.33
C VAL A 131 -1.64 10.43 -8.36
N THR A 132 -1.33 11.29 -7.40
CA THR A 132 -0.38 10.99 -6.32
C THR A 132 -1.15 10.51 -5.08
N LEU A 133 -0.86 9.29 -4.62
CA LEU A 133 -1.57 8.65 -3.51
C LEU A 133 -1.03 9.14 -2.16
N ASN A 134 -1.52 10.29 -1.71
CA ASN A 134 -1.26 10.81 -0.35
C ASN A 134 -2.32 10.40 0.68
N GLY A 135 -3.37 9.73 0.23
CA GLY A 135 -4.44 9.14 1.00
C GLY A 135 -5.24 8.16 0.13
N PRO A 136 -6.24 7.45 0.68
CA PRO A 136 -7.16 6.66 -0.11
C PRO A 136 -7.94 7.55 -1.08
N ILE A 137 -8.08 7.10 -2.32
CA ILE A 137 -8.76 7.86 -3.39
C ILE A 137 -9.76 6.96 -4.10
N THR A 138 -10.92 7.52 -4.42
CA THR A 138 -11.93 6.94 -5.31
C THR A 138 -12.03 7.74 -6.59
N GLU A 139 -11.96 7.07 -7.74
CA GLU A 139 -12.10 7.64 -9.06
C GLU A 139 -13.31 7.03 -9.77
N ARG A 140 -14.07 7.87 -10.47
CA ARG A 140 -15.23 7.43 -11.25
C ARG A 140 -15.27 8.17 -12.57
N PRO A 141 -15.15 7.47 -13.72
CA PRO A 141 -15.35 8.11 -15.01
C PRO A 141 -16.84 8.34 -15.24
N VAL A 142 -17.14 9.25 -16.15
CA VAL A 142 -18.47 9.46 -16.70
C VAL A 142 -18.38 9.20 -18.19
N PHE A 143 -19.16 8.26 -18.68
CA PHE A 143 -19.34 8.02 -20.10
C PHE A 143 -20.73 8.47 -20.54
N LEU A 144 -20.82 9.07 -21.72
CA LEU A 144 -22.08 9.51 -22.32
C LEU A 144 -22.36 8.69 -23.57
N ASP A 145 -23.60 8.24 -23.76
CA ASP A 145 -24.04 7.58 -24.98
C ASP A 145 -24.03 8.60 -26.13
N VAL A 146 -23.44 8.22 -27.26
CA VAL A 146 -23.34 9.06 -28.46
C VAL A 146 -24.69 9.15 -29.20
N ALA A 147 -25.59 8.17 -29.01
CA ALA A 147 -26.91 8.13 -29.63
C ALA A 147 -27.96 8.98 -28.90
N ASP A 148 -27.73 9.32 -27.63
CA ASP A 148 -28.54 10.25 -26.83
C ASP A 148 -27.69 11.47 -26.43
N PRO A 149 -27.35 12.37 -27.37
CA PRO A 149 -26.67 13.60 -27.03
C PRO A 149 -27.60 14.46 -26.14
N ILE A 150 -27.14 14.77 -24.93
CA ILE A 150 -27.78 15.69 -23.97
C ILE A 150 -27.91 17.09 -24.57
#